data_AF-A0A1A2ARB6-F1
#
_entry.id   AF-A0A1A2ARB6-F1
#
_cell.length_a   1.000
_cell.length_b   1.000
_cell.length_c   1.000
_cell.angle_alpha   90.00
_cell.angle_beta   90.00
_cell.angle_gamma   90.00
#
_symmetry.space_group_name_H-M   'P 1'
#
loop_
_entity.id
_entity.type
_entity.pdbx_description
1 polymer ?
#
loop_
_entity_poly.entity_id
_entity_poly.type
_entity_poly.pdbx_seq_one_letter_code
_entity_poly.pdbx_strand_id
1 'polypeptide(L)'
;MMSIDPRVPKPAKRISHERPLLVLLRDAVADLGVDCVTGHAGSNRFGIDGWRLSRPQQFQFGDLRIELPTTTVLVETESGGGVTNLVKYWPLLRSRTSDKRLVLIHLYMLDSDGDYSAHRKLWSFLVDQMEIDLKSIGISRPDQWDARIFTYRRGDPPDDVTAFLRMTIAAGSA
;
A
#
# COMPACT_ATOMS: atom_id res chain seq x y z
N MET A 1 -35.68 -12.35 25.93
CA MET A 1 -34.81 -11.19 26.19
C MET A 1 -33.56 -11.72 26.88
N MET A 2 -32.48 -12.00 26.12
CA MET A 2 -31.26 -12.61 26.69
C MET A 2 -30.42 -11.54 27.38
N SER A 3 -30.23 -11.72 28.68
CA SER A 3 -29.36 -10.89 29.52
C SER A 3 -27.90 -11.15 29.15
N ILE A 4 -27.21 -10.13 28.67
CA ILE A 4 -25.77 -10.18 28.38
C ILE A 4 -25.04 -10.21 29.74
N ASP A 5 -24.25 -11.26 29.99
CA ASP A 5 -23.47 -11.41 31.23
C ASP A 5 -22.42 -10.29 31.33
N PRO A 6 -22.44 -9.43 32.37
CA PRO A 6 -21.50 -8.32 32.53
C PRO A 6 -20.05 -8.77 32.82
N ARG A 7 -19.80 -10.08 32.96
CA ARG A 7 -18.47 -10.65 33.23
C ARG A 7 -17.65 -10.99 31.99
N VAL A 8 -18.16 -10.79 30.78
CA VAL A 8 -17.35 -10.96 29.56
C VAL A 8 -16.30 -9.84 29.51
N PRO A 9 -14.99 -10.14 29.59
CA PRO A 9 -13.96 -9.13 29.46
C PRO A 9 -14.13 -8.44 28.11
N LYS A 10 -14.22 -7.10 28.11
CA LYS A 10 -14.17 -6.36 26.84
C LYS A 10 -12.88 -6.78 26.13
N PRO A 11 -12.95 -7.22 24.86
CA PRO A 11 -11.76 -7.58 24.13
C PRO A 11 -10.79 -6.38 24.18
N ALA A 12 -9.53 -6.66 24.53
CA ALA A 12 -8.50 -5.65 24.60
C ALA A 12 -8.54 -4.83 23.30
N LYS A 13 -8.59 -3.50 23.43
CA LYS A 13 -8.67 -2.59 22.28
C LYS A 13 -7.48 -2.89 21.38
N ARG A 14 -7.73 -3.43 20.18
CA ARG A 14 -6.69 -3.74 19.20
C ARG A 14 -5.84 -2.49 18.98
N ILE A 15 -4.58 -2.52 19.42
CA ILE A 15 -3.63 -1.44 19.18
C ILE A 15 -3.22 -1.58 17.71
N SER A 16 -3.55 -0.59 16.89
CA SER A 16 -3.07 -0.53 15.51
C SER A 16 -1.64 0.01 15.53
N HIS A 17 -0.69 -0.85 15.21
CA HIS A 17 0.73 -0.50 15.09
C HIS A 17 1.06 0.21 13.77
N GLU A 18 0.13 0.17 12.81
CA GLU A 18 0.24 0.81 11.50
C GLU A 18 0.13 2.34 11.59
N ARG A 19 -0.76 2.86 12.45
CA ARG A 19 -1.00 4.31 12.56
C ARG A 19 0.25 5.13 12.93
N PRO A 20 1.04 4.77 13.96
CA PRO A 20 2.27 5.48 14.26
C PRO A 20 3.26 5.48 13.09
N LEU A 21 3.40 4.36 12.39
CA LEU A 21 4.28 4.26 11.22
C LEU A 21 3.83 5.19 10.09
N LEU A 22 2.54 5.22 9.78
CA LEU A 22 2.00 6.12 8.75
C LEU A 22 2.23 7.60 9.08
N VAL A 23 2.13 7.98 10.36
CA VAL A 23 2.47 9.33 10.81
C VAL A 23 3.95 9.61 10.57
N LEU A 24 4.85 8.70 10.96
CA LEU A 24 6.29 8.85 10.73
C LEU A 24 6.62 9.02 9.24
N LEU A 25 6.06 8.18 8.37
CA LEU A 25 6.31 8.25 6.93
C LEU A 25 5.81 9.55 6.31
N ARG A 26 4.63 10.02 6.74
CA ARG A 26 4.06 11.29 6.29
C ARG A 26 4.93 12.47 6.74
N ASP A 27 5.31 12.49 8.01
CA ASP A 27 6.11 13.57 8.59
C ASP A 27 7.51 13.60 7.94
N ALA A 28 8.06 12.44 7.58
CA ALA A 28 9.35 12.31 6.89
C ALA A 28 9.37 12.82 5.44
N VAL A 29 8.21 13.19 4.87
CA VAL A 29 8.11 13.79 3.53
C VAL A 29 7.37 15.14 3.53
N ALA A 30 7.00 15.64 4.71
CA ALA A 30 6.22 16.87 4.84
C ALA A 30 6.97 18.11 4.31
N ASP A 31 8.30 18.13 4.42
CA ASP A 31 9.17 19.18 3.89
C ASP A 31 9.19 19.26 2.36
N LEU A 32 8.68 18.23 1.67
CA LEU A 32 8.64 18.16 0.22
C LEU A 32 7.37 18.77 -0.39
N GLY A 33 6.44 19.27 0.44
CA GLY A 33 5.23 19.95 -0.03
C GLY A 33 4.26 19.05 -0.81
N VAL A 34 4.25 17.74 -0.51
CA VAL A 34 3.42 16.75 -1.22
C VAL A 34 2.07 16.51 -0.53
N ASP A 35 1.03 16.27 -1.34
CA ASP A 35 -0.29 15.93 -0.85
C ASP A 35 -0.37 14.45 -0.44
N CYS A 36 -0.56 14.23 0.87
CA CYS A 36 -0.72 12.91 1.46
C CYS A 36 -2.21 12.65 1.79
N VAL A 37 -2.78 11.62 1.19
CA VAL A 37 -4.15 11.15 1.47
C VAL A 37 -4.09 9.86 2.29
N THR A 38 -4.88 9.79 3.36
CA THR A 38 -4.99 8.60 4.22
C THR A 38 -6.45 8.25 4.48
N GLY A 39 -6.71 7.01 4.88
CA GLY A 39 -8.01 6.56 5.37
C GLY A 39 -9.05 6.23 4.29
N HIS A 40 -10.29 6.00 4.73
CA HIS A 40 -11.38 5.38 3.93
C HIS A 40 -12.28 6.37 3.19
N ALA A 41 -11.87 7.65 3.10
CA ALA A 41 -12.68 8.68 2.45
C ALA A 41 -12.97 8.31 0.99
N GLY A 42 -14.10 8.76 0.47
CA GLY A 42 -14.55 8.39 -0.86
C GLY A 42 -13.65 8.88 -2.01
N SER A 43 -12.67 9.76 -1.75
CA SER A 43 -11.63 10.20 -2.68
C SER A 43 -10.40 9.28 -2.70
N ASN A 44 -10.29 8.35 -1.75
CA ASN A 44 -9.22 7.36 -1.63
C ASN A 44 -9.68 5.97 -2.12
N ARG A 45 -10.51 5.94 -3.17
CA ARG A 45 -11.08 4.72 -3.73
C ARG A 45 -10.97 4.72 -5.25
N PHE A 46 -10.93 3.52 -5.83
CA PHE A 46 -10.92 3.30 -7.27
C PHE A 46 -11.77 2.10 -7.67
N GLY A 47 -12.41 2.21 -8.83
CA GLY A 47 -13.04 1.09 -9.52
C GLY A 47 -12.12 0.53 -10.60
N ILE A 48 -12.51 -0.62 -11.14
CA ILE A 48 -11.94 -1.15 -12.39
C ILE A 48 -13.00 -0.99 -13.47
N ASP A 49 -12.60 -0.43 -14.61
CA ASP A 49 -13.50 -0.24 -15.74
C ASP A 49 -14.07 -1.59 -16.21
N GLY A 50 -15.37 -1.61 -16.50
CA GLY A 50 -16.11 -2.81 -16.85
C GLY A 50 -16.60 -3.66 -15.67
N TRP A 51 -16.09 -3.46 -14.44
CA TRP A 51 -16.52 -4.25 -13.28
C TRP A 51 -17.80 -3.73 -12.61
N ARG A 52 -18.23 -2.50 -12.94
CA ARG A 52 -19.50 -1.89 -12.50
C ARG A 52 -19.70 -1.89 -10.97
N LEU A 53 -18.62 -1.65 -10.22
CA LEU A 53 -18.65 -1.59 -8.77
C LEU A 53 -19.30 -0.28 -8.27
N SER A 54 -20.22 -0.38 -7.31
CA SER A 54 -20.70 0.79 -6.58
C SER A 54 -19.60 1.36 -5.68
N ARG A 55 -19.70 2.64 -5.28
CA ARG A 55 -18.66 3.32 -4.47
C ARG A 55 -18.25 2.55 -3.19
N PRO A 56 -19.16 1.91 -2.42
CA PRO A 56 -18.76 1.11 -1.26
C PRO A 56 -18.00 -0.17 -1.60
N GLN A 57 -18.19 -0.70 -2.81
CA GLN A 57 -17.55 -1.92 -3.32
C GLN A 57 -16.21 -1.65 -4.01
N GLN A 58 -15.92 -0.39 -4.33
CA GLN A 58 -14.65 0.01 -4.91
C GLN A 58 -13.48 -0.29 -3.97
N PHE A 59 -12.34 -0.61 -4.59
CA PHE A 59 -11.09 -0.78 -3.88
C PHE A 59 -10.66 0.54 -3.25
N GLN A 60 -9.92 0.42 -2.16
CA GLN A 60 -9.26 1.54 -1.53
C GLN A 60 -7.80 1.55 -1.97
N PHE A 61 -7.31 2.75 -2.33
CA PHE A 61 -5.88 3.02 -2.44
C PHE A 61 -5.24 2.92 -1.06
N GLY A 62 -3.97 2.54 -1.00
CA GLY A 62 -3.33 2.11 0.25
C GLY A 62 -3.46 3.04 1.45
N ASP A 63 -2.97 2.57 2.59
CA ASP A 63 -3.08 3.28 3.86
C ASP A 63 -2.59 4.74 3.79
N LEU A 64 -1.55 4.98 2.99
CA LEU A 64 -1.08 6.29 2.58
C LEU A 64 -0.94 6.36 1.06
N ARG A 65 -1.54 7.39 0.45
CA ARG A 65 -1.39 7.73 -0.97
C ARG A 65 -0.73 9.10 -1.08
N ILE A 66 0.28 9.20 -1.93
CA ILE A 66 0.95 10.46 -2.26
C ILE A 66 0.74 10.70 -3.76
N GLU A 67 0.15 11.84 -4.08
CA GLU A 67 -0.08 12.26 -5.46
C GLU A 67 0.99 13.25 -5.89
N LEU A 68 1.72 12.91 -6.95
CA LEU A 68 2.71 13.77 -7.60
C LEU A 68 2.25 14.06 -9.04
N PRO A 69 2.85 15.03 -9.76
CA PRO A 69 2.49 15.34 -11.14
C PRO A 69 2.52 14.13 -12.07
N THR A 70 3.59 13.34 -12.03
CA THR A 70 3.82 12.21 -12.96
C THR A 70 3.71 10.84 -12.29
N THR A 71 3.59 10.79 -10.97
CA THR A 71 3.66 9.54 -10.19
C THR A 71 2.61 9.53 -9.07
N THR A 72 1.99 8.38 -8.85
CA THR A 72 1.20 8.10 -7.63
C THR A 72 1.95 7.07 -6.81
N VAL A 73 2.23 7.39 -5.54
CA VAL A 73 2.88 6.46 -4.60
C VAL A 73 1.85 5.95 -3.61
N LEU A 74 1.75 4.64 -3.46
CA LEU A 74 0.84 3.96 -2.55
C LEU A 74 1.64 3.15 -1.54
N VAL A 75 1.43 3.44 -0.27
CA VAL A 75 2.03 2.71 0.85
C VAL A 75 0.93 1.89 1.53
N GLU A 76 1.16 0.58 1.59
CA GLU A 76 0.35 -0.37 2.33
C GLU A 76 1.17 -0.83 3.54
N THR A 77 0.60 -0.70 4.73
CA THR A 77 1.19 -1.19 5.97
C THR A 77 0.39 -2.39 6.42
N GLU A 78 1.06 -3.53 6.65
CA GLU A 78 0.33 -4.72 6.99
C GLU A 78 0.98 -5.52 8.12
N SER A 79 0.18 -5.80 9.15
CA SER A 79 0.52 -6.73 10.23
C SER A 79 0.01 -8.16 9.99
N GLY A 80 -0.43 -8.52 8.76
CA GLY A 80 -1.25 -9.71 8.48
C GLY A 80 -0.98 -10.51 7.20
N GLY A 81 -0.16 -10.03 6.27
CA GLY A 81 0.30 -10.79 5.09
C GLY A 81 -0.60 -10.82 3.85
N GLY A 82 -1.59 -9.97 3.71
CA GLY A 82 -2.52 -9.88 2.57
C GLY A 82 -1.88 -9.49 1.23
N VAL A 83 -1.58 -10.50 0.42
CA VAL A 83 -1.26 -10.32 -1.02
C VAL A 83 -2.40 -9.68 -1.85
N THR A 84 -3.60 -9.62 -1.28
CA THR A 84 -4.77 -8.94 -1.85
C THR A 84 -4.51 -7.46 -2.10
N ASN A 85 -3.67 -6.83 -1.27
CA ASN A 85 -3.29 -5.43 -1.45
C ASN A 85 -2.45 -5.22 -2.70
N LEU A 86 -1.64 -6.18 -3.12
CA LEU A 86 -0.91 -6.08 -4.39
C LEU A 86 -1.83 -6.38 -5.58
N VAL A 87 -2.57 -7.49 -5.53
CA VAL A 87 -3.31 -8.00 -6.69
C VAL A 87 -4.43 -7.06 -7.15
N LYS A 88 -5.02 -6.25 -6.25
CA LYS A 88 -6.07 -5.27 -6.61
C LYS A 88 -5.60 -4.21 -7.60
N TYR A 89 -4.30 -3.92 -7.64
CA TYR A 89 -3.72 -2.94 -8.57
C TYR A 89 -3.40 -3.54 -9.95
N TRP A 90 -3.34 -4.86 -10.08
CA TRP A 90 -3.07 -5.51 -11.36
C TRP A 90 -4.13 -5.16 -12.43
N PRO A 91 -5.46 -5.34 -12.20
CA PRO A 91 -6.44 -4.92 -13.19
C PRO A 91 -6.44 -3.40 -13.43
N LEU A 92 -6.08 -2.59 -12.42
CA LEU A 92 -5.96 -1.13 -12.57
C LEU A 92 -4.84 -0.80 -13.57
N LEU A 93 -3.65 -1.39 -13.38
CA LEU A 93 -2.52 -1.23 -14.30
C LEU A 93 -2.89 -1.67 -15.72
N ARG A 94 -3.54 -2.83 -15.87
CA ARG A 94 -3.99 -3.33 -17.19
C ARG A 94 -4.97 -2.40 -17.89
N SER A 95 -5.82 -1.71 -17.13
CA SER A 95 -6.84 -0.81 -17.70
C SER A 95 -6.26 0.46 -18.33
N ARG A 96 -5.00 0.82 -18.02
CA ARG A 96 -4.32 2.03 -18.52
C ARG A 96 -5.12 3.32 -18.26
N THR A 97 -5.95 3.35 -17.22
CA THR A 97 -6.78 4.51 -16.87
C THR A 97 -5.99 5.68 -16.28
N SER A 98 -4.71 5.48 -15.95
CA SER A 98 -3.81 6.49 -15.42
C SER A 98 -2.57 6.60 -16.29
N ASP A 99 -2.26 7.82 -16.72
CA ASP A 99 -0.99 8.15 -17.39
C ASP A 99 0.17 8.31 -16.39
N LYS A 100 -0.13 8.41 -15.09
CA LYS A 100 0.89 8.49 -14.05
C LYS A 100 1.51 7.13 -13.78
N ARG A 101 2.81 7.15 -13.48
CA ARG A 101 3.55 6.01 -12.94
C ARG A 101 2.95 5.59 -11.59
N LEU A 102 2.77 4.30 -11.35
CA LEU A 102 2.26 3.80 -10.07
C LEU A 102 3.36 3.10 -9.26
N VAL A 103 3.68 3.60 -8.06
CA VAL A 103 4.66 2.97 -7.17
C VAL A 103 3.96 2.37 -5.96
N LEU A 104 4.06 1.05 -5.81
CA LEU A 104 3.47 0.28 -4.71
C LEU A 104 4.55 -0.05 -3.69
N ILE A 105 4.37 0.42 -2.46
CA ILE A 105 5.26 0.14 -1.33
C ILE A 105 4.48 -0.68 -0.33
N HIS A 106 5.00 -1.84 0.04
CA HIS A 106 4.38 -2.70 1.04
C HIS A 106 5.32 -2.89 2.24
N LEU A 107 4.82 -2.63 3.44
CA LEU A 107 5.58 -2.66 4.68
C LEU A 107 5.12 -3.80 5.59
N TYR A 108 6.00 -4.77 5.80
CA TYR A 108 5.79 -5.87 6.75
C TYR A 108 6.42 -5.53 8.10
N MET A 109 5.62 -5.58 9.16
CA MET A 109 6.17 -5.59 10.52
C MET A 109 6.66 -7.01 10.84
N LEU A 110 7.91 -7.15 11.25
CA LEU A 110 8.47 -8.42 11.70
C LEU A 110 8.62 -8.40 13.22
N ASP A 111 8.03 -9.38 13.90
CA ASP A 111 8.34 -9.72 15.29
C ASP A 111 9.50 -10.76 15.36
N SER A 112 9.71 -11.53 14.27
CA SER A 112 10.82 -12.46 14.08
C SER A 112 11.30 -12.52 12.62
N ASP A 113 12.51 -13.03 12.37
CA ASP A 113 13.07 -13.14 11.00
C ASP A 113 12.28 -14.08 10.07
N GLY A 114 11.58 -15.05 10.67
CA GLY A 114 10.74 -16.01 9.95
C GLY A 114 9.36 -15.46 9.56
N ASP A 115 8.96 -14.31 10.11
CA ASP A 115 7.62 -13.80 9.94
C ASP A 115 7.29 -13.52 8.48
N TYR A 116 6.09 -13.94 8.08
CA TYR A 116 5.52 -13.74 6.75
C TYR A 116 6.40 -14.25 5.60
N SER A 117 7.35 -15.16 5.83
CA SER A 117 8.25 -15.66 4.76
C SER A 117 7.49 -16.20 3.54
N ALA A 118 6.44 -16.99 3.77
CA ALA A 118 5.56 -17.48 2.70
C ALA A 118 4.83 -16.34 1.97
N HIS A 119 4.34 -15.33 2.69
CA HIS A 119 3.65 -14.18 2.12
C HIS A 119 4.59 -13.29 1.30
N ARG A 120 5.82 -13.05 1.79
CA ARG A 120 6.85 -12.31 1.04
C ARG A 120 7.23 -13.05 -0.25
N LYS A 121 7.41 -14.37 -0.19
CA LYS A 121 7.66 -15.20 -1.40
C LYS A 121 6.48 -15.15 -2.37
N LEU A 122 5.25 -15.25 -1.88
CA LEU A 122 4.06 -15.16 -2.72
C LEU A 122 3.91 -13.77 -3.34
N TRP A 123 4.23 -12.71 -2.60
CA TRP A 123 4.23 -11.35 -3.11
C TRP A 123 5.26 -11.19 -4.23
N SER A 124 6.50 -11.69 -4.05
CA SER A 124 7.52 -11.67 -5.11
C SER A 124 7.04 -12.42 -6.35
N PHE A 125 6.51 -13.63 -6.18
CA PHE A 125 5.93 -14.40 -7.27
C PHE A 125 4.82 -13.61 -8.00
N LEU A 126 3.92 -12.96 -7.27
CA LEU A 126 2.85 -12.16 -7.87
C LEU A 126 3.39 -10.95 -8.64
N VAL A 127 4.40 -10.26 -8.13
CA VAL A 127 5.05 -9.17 -8.87
C VAL A 127 5.66 -9.68 -10.17
N ASP A 128 6.34 -10.83 -10.15
CA ASP A 128 6.90 -11.43 -11.36
C ASP A 128 5.80 -11.79 -12.38
N GLN A 129 4.67 -12.34 -11.92
CA GLN A 129 3.53 -12.64 -12.80
C GLN A 129 2.89 -11.37 -13.37
N MET A 130 2.73 -10.33 -12.54
CA MET A 130 2.24 -9.02 -12.97
C MET A 130 3.17 -8.43 -14.03
N GLU A 131 4.50 -8.51 -13.84
CA GLU A 131 5.47 -7.99 -14.78
C GLU A 131 5.41 -8.69 -16.13
N ILE A 132 5.36 -10.02 -16.14
CA ILE A 132 5.21 -10.81 -17.38
C ILE A 132 3.95 -10.38 -18.14
N ASP A 133 2.82 -10.33 -17.44
CA ASP A 133 1.53 -10.00 -18.03
C ASP A 133 1.46 -8.55 -18.52
N LEU A 134 1.86 -7.59 -17.69
CA LEU A 134 1.84 -6.17 -18.01
C LEU A 134 2.81 -5.85 -19.16
N LYS A 135 3.99 -6.49 -19.19
CA LYS A 135 4.93 -6.36 -20.30
C LYS A 135 4.34 -6.87 -21.62
N SER A 136 3.53 -7.95 -21.58
CA SER A 136 2.87 -8.49 -22.79
C SER A 136 1.90 -7.50 -23.44
N ILE A 137 1.38 -6.54 -22.66
CA ILE A 137 0.52 -5.46 -23.14
C ILE A 137 1.26 -4.12 -23.22
N GLY A 138 2.59 -4.09 -23.14
CA GLY A 138 3.39 -2.88 -23.32
C GLY A 138 3.41 -1.93 -22.12
N ILE A 139 3.30 -2.47 -20.90
CA ILE A 139 3.48 -1.72 -19.65
C ILE A 139 4.77 -2.20 -18.97
N SER A 140 5.77 -1.34 -18.84
CA SER A 140 7.09 -1.69 -18.29
C SER A 140 7.29 -1.31 -16.82
N ARG A 141 8.07 -2.13 -16.13
CA ARG A 141 8.65 -1.84 -14.81
C ARG A 141 10.15 -1.54 -14.99
N PRO A 142 10.74 -0.55 -14.29
CA PRO A 142 10.15 0.30 -13.27
C PRO A 142 9.49 1.59 -13.77
N ASP A 143 9.41 1.82 -15.09
CA ASP A 143 9.09 3.13 -15.67
C ASP A 143 7.62 3.53 -15.50
N GLN A 144 6.68 2.61 -15.74
CA GLN A 144 5.24 2.90 -15.66
C GLN A 144 4.63 2.40 -14.35
N TRP A 145 5.29 1.45 -13.69
CA TRP A 145 4.95 1.04 -12.34
C TRP A 145 6.17 0.43 -11.65
N ASP A 146 6.18 0.43 -10.32
CA ASP A 146 7.11 -0.36 -9.52
C ASP A 146 6.40 -0.90 -8.29
N ALA A 147 6.92 -1.98 -7.73
CA ALA A 147 6.46 -2.54 -6.49
C ALA A 147 7.66 -2.90 -5.62
N ARG A 148 7.65 -2.49 -4.35
CA ARG A 148 8.72 -2.76 -3.39
C ARG A 148 8.16 -3.27 -2.06
N ILE A 149 8.81 -4.30 -1.52
CA ILE A 149 8.62 -4.72 -0.13
C ILE A 149 9.71 -4.07 0.71
N PHE A 150 9.30 -3.60 1.88
CA PHE A 150 10.18 -3.27 2.99
C PHE A 150 9.71 -4.01 4.24
N THR A 151 10.63 -4.19 5.17
CA THR A 151 10.37 -4.78 6.47
C THR A 151 10.83 -3.82 7.56
N TYR A 152 10.10 -3.78 8.67
CA TYR A 152 10.50 -3.01 9.85
C TYR A 152 10.21 -3.82 11.10
N ARG A 153 10.88 -3.50 12.21
CA ARG A 153 10.54 -4.05 13.52
C ARG A 153 9.95 -2.96 14.40
N ARG A 154 9.24 -3.36 15.44
CA ARG A 154 8.61 -2.42 16.37
C ARG A 154 9.67 -1.57 17.07
N GLY A 155 9.54 -0.25 16.95
CA GLY A 155 10.43 0.73 17.58
C GLY A 155 11.65 1.10 16.73
N ASP A 156 11.91 0.36 15.66
CA ASP A 156 12.97 0.70 14.72
C ASP A 156 12.48 1.80 13.76
N PRO A 157 13.33 2.79 13.44
CA PRO A 157 12.99 3.79 12.45
C PRO A 157 12.87 3.15 11.06
N PRO A 158 11.88 3.54 10.24
CA PRO A 158 11.66 2.97 8.91
C PRO A 158 12.58 3.63 7.87
N ASP A 159 13.89 3.64 8.10
CA ASP A 159 14.86 4.46 7.35
C ASP A 159 14.93 4.08 5.86
N ASP A 160 14.98 2.79 5.53
CA ASP A 160 15.09 2.32 4.15
C ASP A 160 13.88 2.73 3.30
N VAL A 161 12.66 2.55 3.82
CA VAL A 161 11.45 2.96 3.12
C VAL A 161 11.35 4.48 3.05
N THR A 162 11.81 5.19 4.08
CA THR A 162 11.83 6.66 4.08
C THR A 162 12.76 7.19 3.00
N ALA A 163 13.97 6.65 2.89
CA ALA A 163 14.93 7.00 1.86
C ALA A 163 14.38 6.73 0.46
N PHE A 164 13.78 5.55 0.26
CA PHE A 164 13.15 5.19 -1.02
C PHE A 164 11.97 6.11 -1.37
N LEU A 165 11.14 6.45 -0.38
CA LEU A 165 9.99 7.33 -0.56
C LEU A 165 10.43 8.74 -0.99
N ARG A 166 11.43 9.31 -0.31
CA ARG A 166 12.00 10.64 -0.65
C ARG A 166 12.60 10.64 -2.06
N MET A 167 13.37 9.61 -2.42
CA MET A 167 13.92 9.47 -3.78
C MET A 167 12.81 9.39 -4.83
N THR A 168 11.77 8.61 -4.57
CA THR A 168 10.63 8.45 -5.48
C THR A 168 9.87 9.76 -5.66
N ILE A 169 9.66 10.51 -4.57
CA ILE A 169 9.01 11.83 -4.61
C ILE A 169 9.85 12.81 -5.44
N ALA A 170 11.15 12.89 -5.19
CA ALA A 170 12.03 13.78 -5.94
C ALA A 170 11.99 13.50 -7.45
N ALA A 171 11.94 12.22 -7.85
CA ALA A 171 11.83 11.83 -9.26
C ALA A 171 10.43 12.11 -9.86
N GLY A 172 9.36 12.01 -9.07
CA GLY A 172 7.98 12.23 -9.54
C GLY A 172 7.51 13.69 -9.55
N SER A 173 8.27 14.59 -8.91
CA SER A 173 8.02 16.03 -8.87
C SER A 173 8.72 16.83 -9.97
N ALA A 174 9.65 16.20 -10.70
CA ALA A 174 10.32 16.78 -11.86
C ALA A 174 9.41 16.73 -13.11
#